data_AF-A0A238X3C5-F1
#
_entry.id   AF-A0A238X3C5-F1
#
_cell.length_a   1.000
_cell.length_b   1.000
_cell.length_c   1.000
_cell.angle_alpha   90.00
_cell.angle_beta   90.00
_cell.angle_gamma   90.00
#
_symmetry.space_group_name_H-M   'P 1'
#
loop_
_entity.id
_entity.type
_entity.pdbx_description
1 polymer ?
#
loop_
_entity_poly.entity_id
_entity_poly.type
_entity_poly.pdbx_seq_one_letter_code
_entity_poly.pdbx_strand_id
1 'polypeptide(L)'
;MSQNIERLEKKLDDMFAMVDAVQDAEAKARLAEYLCIRTSGLLETVVKQLVSEFMDGNSQQEVDRYVKTKMKSVTNLKHAKLEKLLESFSSDWQSEYVSGISDAEKASLNSIIDLRNSMAHGGNQSASYIIVKEHYNNVKSIIGRLKAIIRKRGRQARARRAA
;
A
#
# COMPACT_ATOMS: atom_id res chain seq x y z
N MET A 1 -15.11 0.83 8.39
CA MET A 1 -13.71 0.60 7.98
C MET A 1 -13.15 -0.49 8.86
N SER A 2 -12.25 -1.37 8.39
CA SER A 2 -11.54 -2.20 9.36
C SER A 2 -10.63 -1.30 10.18
N GLN A 3 -10.87 -1.27 11.48
CA GLN A 3 -10.11 -0.49 12.46
C GLN A 3 -8.59 -0.73 12.34
N ASN A 4 -8.19 -1.88 11.78
CA ASN A 4 -6.79 -2.24 11.65
C ASN A 4 -6.05 -1.46 10.54
N ILE A 5 -6.68 -1.12 9.40
CA ILE A 5 -6.01 -0.32 8.35
C ILE A 5 -5.77 1.11 8.83
N GLU A 6 -6.79 1.73 9.43
CA GLU A 6 -6.69 3.08 10.00
C GLU A 6 -5.61 3.13 11.09
N ARG A 7 -5.51 2.08 11.91
CA ARG A 7 -4.45 1.97 12.91
C ARG A 7 -3.05 1.88 12.29
N LEU A 8 -2.89 1.19 11.16
CA LEU A 8 -1.60 1.11 10.46
C LEU A 8 -1.17 2.46 9.90
N GLU A 9 -2.10 3.19 9.28
CA GLU A 9 -1.85 4.54 8.76
C GLU A 9 -1.51 5.50 9.90
N LYS A 10 -2.35 5.54 10.95
CA LYS A 10 -2.15 6.40 12.11
C LYS A 10 -0.80 6.16 12.79
N LYS A 11 -0.42 4.90 12.99
CA LYS A 11 0.90 4.58 13.55
C LYS A 11 2.04 5.17 12.72
N LEU A 12 1.92 5.16 11.40
CA LEU A 12 2.96 5.71 10.53
C LEU A 12 2.90 7.24 10.50
N ASP A 13 1.71 7.84 10.52
CA ASP A 13 1.52 9.30 10.69
C ASP A 13 2.21 9.80 11.97
N ASP A 14 1.98 9.13 13.10
CA ASP A 14 2.59 9.47 14.39
C ASP A 14 4.12 9.38 14.32
N MET A 15 4.66 8.39 13.60
CA MET A 15 6.10 8.26 13.38
C MET A 15 6.67 9.38 12.50
N PHE A 16 5.98 9.76 11.43
CA PHE A 16 6.39 10.87 10.59
C PHE A 16 6.42 12.19 11.37
N ALA A 17 5.45 12.41 12.25
CA ALA A 17 5.40 13.57 13.14
C ALA A 17 6.56 13.56 14.16
N MET A 18 6.85 12.40 14.75
CA MET A 18 8.00 12.25 15.66
C MET A 18 9.32 12.58 14.97
N VAL A 19 9.54 12.07 13.75
CA VAL A 19 10.79 12.30 13.00
C VAL A 19 10.90 13.75 12.53
N ASP A 20 9.78 14.42 12.23
CA ASP A 20 9.77 15.84 11.85
C ASP A 20 10.39 16.72 12.95
N ALA A 21 10.10 16.40 14.22
CA ALA A 21 10.57 17.13 15.38
C ALA A 21 12.08 16.94 15.68
N VAL A 22 12.74 15.94 15.09
CA VAL A 22 14.17 15.67 15.30
C VAL A 22 15.01 16.78 14.67
N GLN A 23 15.87 17.42 15.47
CA GLN A 23 16.74 18.52 15.02
C GLN A 23 18.06 18.01 14.42
N ASP A 24 18.57 16.89 14.92
CA ASP A 24 19.80 16.30 14.41
C ASP A 24 19.63 15.76 12.99
N ALA A 25 20.39 16.31 12.05
CA ALA A 25 20.24 16.02 10.63
C ALA A 25 20.63 14.57 10.29
N GLU A 26 21.68 14.04 10.94
CA GLU A 26 22.13 12.66 10.70
C GLU A 26 21.09 11.66 11.19
N ALA A 27 20.62 11.82 12.43
CA ALA A 27 19.55 11.01 13.00
C ALA A 27 18.27 11.09 12.16
N LYS A 28 17.89 12.29 11.71
CA LYS A 28 16.71 12.47 10.83
C LYS A 28 16.87 11.73 9.50
N ALA A 29 18.07 11.71 8.91
CA ALA A 29 18.34 10.95 7.69
C ALA A 29 18.21 9.42 7.92
N ARG A 30 18.78 8.88 9.00
CA ARG A 30 18.63 7.45 9.35
C ARG A 30 17.19 7.07 9.65
N LEU A 31 16.45 7.96 10.31
CA LEU A 31 15.03 7.76 10.56
C LEU A 31 14.20 7.84 9.27
N ALA A 32 14.60 8.65 8.28
CA ALA A 32 13.97 8.67 6.97
C ALA A 32 14.15 7.35 6.21
N GLU A 33 15.32 6.71 6.28
CA GLU A 33 15.55 5.37 5.75
C GLU A 33 14.57 4.36 6.38
N TYR A 34 14.43 4.41 7.70
CA TYR A 34 13.47 3.57 8.42
C TYR A 34 12.02 3.85 8.01
N LEU A 35 11.62 5.13 7.89
CA LEU A 35 10.30 5.52 7.41
C LEU A 35 10.04 5.04 5.97
N CYS A 36 11.06 5.01 5.12
CA CYS A 36 10.95 4.46 3.78
C CYS A 36 10.61 2.96 3.81
N ILE A 37 11.34 2.18 4.62
CA ILE A 37 11.05 0.75 4.81
C ILE A 37 9.60 0.56 5.28
N ARG A 38 9.18 1.33 6.29
CA ARG A 38 7.82 1.25 6.85
C ARG A 38 6.74 1.65 5.85
N THR A 39 6.99 2.67 5.03
CA THR A 39 6.10 3.12 3.96
C THR A 39 5.94 2.04 2.88
N SER A 40 7.04 1.41 2.45
CA SER A 40 7.00 0.32 1.46
C SER A 40 6.14 -0.87 1.94
N GLY A 41 6.27 -1.25 3.21
CA GLY A 41 5.51 -2.35 3.80
C GLY A 41 4.04 -1.99 4.11
N LEU A 42 3.71 -0.72 4.30
CA LEU A 42 2.33 -0.27 4.56
C LEU A 42 1.41 -0.67 3.40
N LEU A 43 1.79 -0.33 2.17
CA LEU A 43 0.96 -0.64 0.99
C LEU A 43 0.70 -2.15 0.87
N GLU A 44 1.74 -2.97 1.01
CA GLU A 44 1.60 -4.43 0.95
C GLU A 44 0.64 -4.96 2.01
N THR A 45 0.78 -4.47 3.24
CA THR A 45 -0.07 -4.89 4.37
C THR A 45 -1.51 -4.48 4.13
N VAL A 46 -1.75 -3.25 3.69
CA VAL A 46 -3.08 -2.73 3.41
C VAL A 46 -3.74 -3.47 2.25
N VAL A 47 -3.03 -3.72 1.15
CA VAL A 47 -3.56 -4.48 0.01
C VAL A 47 -3.96 -5.90 0.43
N LYS A 48 -3.10 -6.61 1.18
CA LYS A 48 -3.40 -7.94 1.72
C LYS A 48 -4.66 -7.91 2.58
N GLN A 49 -4.80 -6.89 3.42
CA GLN A 49 -5.95 -6.76 4.30
C GLN A 49 -7.24 -6.42 3.52
N LEU A 50 -7.19 -5.51 2.55
CA LEU A 50 -8.33 -5.17 1.71
C LEU A 50 -8.83 -6.38 0.91
N VAL A 51 -7.92 -7.17 0.34
CA VAL A 51 -8.28 -8.42 -0.35
C VAL A 51 -8.90 -9.41 0.64
N SER A 52 -8.31 -9.59 1.82
CA SER A 52 -8.87 -10.48 2.85
C SER A 52 -10.29 -10.08 3.25
N GLU A 53 -10.55 -8.79 3.46
CA GLU A 53 -11.88 -8.26 3.77
C GLU A 53 -12.86 -8.37 2.60
N PHE A 54 -12.35 -8.28 1.37
CA PHE A 54 -13.17 -8.52 0.19
C PHE A 54 -13.56 -9.99 0.07
N MET A 55 -12.64 -10.93 0.27
CA MET A 55 -12.95 -12.37 0.19
C MET A 55 -13.90 -12.82 1.30
N ASP A 56 -13.77 -12.23 2.50
CA ASP A 56 -14.64 -12.50 3.63
C ASP A 56 -16.11 -12.16 3.29
N GLY A 57 -16.95 -13.19 3.24
CA GLY A 57 -18.35 -13.09 2.83
C GLY A 57 -18.62 -12.96 1.33
N ASN A 58 -17.59 -12.91 0.46
CA ASN A 58 -17.77 -12.89 -1.01
C ASN A 58 -17.26 -14.15 -1.74
N SER A 59 -16.68 -15.13 -1.05
CA SER A 59 -16.23 -16.38 -1.67
C SER A 59 -16.50 -17.61 -0.81
N GLN A 60 -16.38 -18.80 -1.43
CA GLN A 60 -16.30 -20.06 -0.69
C GLN A 60 -14.99 -20.13 0.09
N GLN A 61 -14.97 -20.95 1.16
CA GLN A 61 -13.85 -21.03 2.10
C GLN A 61 -12.54 -21.49 1.43
N GLU A 62 -12.65 -22.41 0.46
CA GLU A 62 -11.53 -22.97 -0.29
C GLU A 62 -10.85 -21.90 -1.15
N VAL A 63 -11.67 -21.07 -1.82
CA VAL A 63 -11.20 -19.96 -2.65
C VAL A 63 -10.59 -18.86 -1.78
N ASP A 64 -11.22 -18.52 -0.66
CA ASP A 64 -10.67 -17.57 0.31
C ASP A 64 -9.29 -18.02 0.83
N ARG A 65 -9.16 -19.30 1.22
CA ARG A 65 -7.89 -19.87 1.68
C ARG A 65 -6.82 -19.83 0.59
N TYR A 66 -7.16 -20.15 -0.65
CA TYR A 66 -6.25 -20.07 -1.78
C TYR A 66 -5.75 -18.64 -1.99
N VAL A 67 -6.65 -17.66 -2.07
CA VAL A 67 -6.31 -16.25 -2.28
C VAL A 67 -5.47 -15.70 -1.12
N LYS A 68 -5.86 -15.94 0.14
CA LYS A 68 -5.07 -15.55 1.32
C LYS A 68 -3.66 -16.14 1.29
N THR A 69 -3.50 -17.38 0.84
CA THR A 69 -2.19 -18.01 0.68
C THR A 69 -1.37 -17.34 -0.41
N LYS A 70 -1.97 -17.09 -1.58
CA LYS A 70 -1.31 -16.37 -2.69
C LYS A 70 -0.89 -14.96 -2.27
N MET A 71 -1.72 -14.26 -1.50
CA MET A 71 -1.44 -12.91 -1.02
C MET A 71 -0.26 -12.84 -0.04
N LYS A 72 0.11 -13.93 0.64
CA LYS A 72 1.29 -13.94 1.53
C LYS A 72 2.60 -13.66 0.79
N SER A 73 2.75 -14.16 -0.45
CA SER A 73 3.96 -13.98 -1.26
C SER A 73 4.00 -12.66 -2.04
N VAL A 74 2.95 -11.84 -1.95
CA VAL A 74 2.93 -10.52 -2.56
C VAL A 74 3.85 -9.58 -1.78
N THR A 75 4.94 -9.19 -2.43
CA THR A 75 5.96 -8.23 -1.93
C THR A 75 6.41 -7.31 -3.06
N ASN A 76 7.14 -6.23 -2.75
CA ASN A 76 7.72 -5.29 -3.71
C ASN A 76 6.67 -4.76 -4.70
N LEU A 77 5.55 -4.27 -4.16
CA LEU A 77 4.41 -3.78 -4.94
C LEU A 77 4.70 -2.44 -5.65
N LYS A 78 5.55 -2.48 -6.68
CA LYS A 78 5.66 -1.39 -7.66
C LYS A 78 4.34 -1.18 -8.41
N HIS A 79 4.19 -0.03 -9.06
CA HIS A 79 2.96 0.32 -9.79
C HIS A 79 2.50 -0.79 -10.75
N ALA A 80 3.39 -1.26 -11.65
CA ALA A 80 3.06 -2.30 -12.63
C ALA A 80 2.68 -3.64 -11.98
N LYS A 81 3.24 -3.96 -10.80
CA LYS A 81 2.91 -5.18 -10.07
C LYS A 81 1.55 -5.06 -9.38
N LEU A 82 1.23 -3.89 -8.84
CA LEU A 82 -0.06 -3.59 -8.26
C LEU A 82 -1.16 -3.60 -9.34
N GLU A 83 -0.90 -3.04 -10.51
CA GLU A 83 -1.81 -3.08 -11.65
C GLU A 83 -2.16 -4.52 -12.06
N LYS A 84 -1.14 -5.36 -12.30
CA LYS A 84 -1.33 -6.79 -12.62
C LYS A 84 -2.06 -7.56 -11.51
N LEU A 85 -1.80 -7.21 -10.25
CA LEU A 85 -2.50 -7.80 -9.13
C LEU A 85 -4.00 -7.45 -9.19
N LEU A 86 -4.35 -6.19 -9.41
CA LEU A 86 -5.75 -5.77 -9.54
C LEU A 86 -6.44 -6.42 -10.74
N GLU A 87 -5.78 -6.47 -11.89
CA GLU A 87 -6.26 -7.14 -13.09
C GLU A 87 -6.59 -8.61 -12.83
N SER A 88 -5.78 -9.31 -12.02
CA SER A 88 -6.04 -10.72 -11.67
C SER A 88 -7.33 -10.96 -10.89
N PHE A 89 -7.89 -9.91 -10.25
CA PHE A 89 -9.22 -9.96 -9.65
C PHE A 89 -10.30 -9.50 -10.64
N SER A 90 -10.04 -8.42 -11.37
CA SER A 90 -10.97 -7.85 -12.36
C SER A 90 -10.28 -6.76 -13.19
N SER A 91 -10.47 -6.79 -14.51
CA SER A 91 -10.08 -5.71 -15.41
C SER A 91 -10.66 -4.35 -15.02
N ASP A 92 -11.87 -4.32 -14.44
CA ASP A 92 -12.50 -3.09 -13.96
C ASP A 92 -11.83 -2.49 -12.72
N TRP A 93 -11.10 -3.29 -11.94
CA TRP A 93 -10.34 -2.78 -10.79
C TRP A 93 -9.06 -2.12 -11.26
N GLN A 94 -8.38 -2.75 -12.21
CA GLN A 94 -7.21 -2.22 -12.87
C GLN A 94 -7.54 -0.89 -13.58
N SER A 95 -8.58 -0.86 -14.41
CA SER A 95 -8.95 0.34 -15.18
C SER A 95 -9.34 1.52 -14.29
N GLU A 96 -10.13 1.30 -13.23
CA GLU A 96 -10.50 2.34 -12.26
C GLU A 96 -9.27 2.83 -11.46
N TYR A 97 -8.30 1.96 -11.18
CA TYR A 97 -7.04 2.34 -10.52
C TYR A 97 -6.14 3.16 -11.46
N VAL A 98 -5.90 2.68 -12.68
CA VAL A 98 -5.00 3.31 -13.66
C VAL A 98 -5.53 4.67 -14.09
N SER A 99 -6.85 4.81 -14.29
CA SER A 99 -7.47 6.11 -14.61
C SER A 99 -7.42 7.10 -13.45
N GLY A 100 -7.34 6.61 -12.21
CA GLY A 100 -7.33 7.44 -11.02
C GLY A 100 -5.95 7.89 -10.54
N ILE A 101 -4.87 7.22 -10.96
CA ILE A 101 -3.53 7.46 -10.40
C ILE A 101 -2.70 8.43 -11.27
N SER A 102 -2.11 9.42 -10.62
CA SER A 102 -1.20 10.40 -11.24
C SER A 102 0.20 9.84 -11.46
N ASP A 103 0.96 10.45 -12.37
CA ASP A 103 2.34 10.03 -12.62
C ASP A 103 3.27 10.26 -11.42
N ALA A 104 3.01 11.29 -10.61
CA ALA A 104 3.73 11.53 -9.36
C ALA A 104 3.50 10.42 -8.32
N GLU A 105 2.27 9.92 -8.21
CA GLU A 105 1.94 8.77 -7.35
C GLU A 105 2.63 7.49 -7.85
N LYS A 106 2.62 7.23 -9.17
CA LYS A 106 3.31 6.08 -9.78
C LYS A 106 4.81 6.13 -9.51
N ALA A 107 5.43 7.28 -9.75
CA ALA A 107 6.86 7.51 -9.52
C ALA A 107 7.22 7.32 -8.05
N SER A 108 6.46 7.92 -7.14
CA SER A 108 6.67 7.80 -5.70
C SER A 108 6.60 6.35 -5.21
N LEU A 109 5.62 5.59 -5.70
CA LEU A 109 5.51 4.17 -5.36
C LEU A 109 6.71 3.36 -5.88
N ASN A 110 7.15 3.61 -7.11
CA ASN A 110 8.31 2.90 -7.63
C ASN A 110 9.58 3.27 -6.84
N SER A 111 9.79 4.56 -6.57
CA SER A 111 10.93 5.06 -5.81
C SER A 111 11.00 4.50 -4.39
N ILE A 112 9.88 4.41 -3.66
CA ILE A 112 9.90 3.87 -2.28
C ILE A 112 10.30 2.39 -2.25
N ILE A 113 9.85 1.61 -3.24
CA ILE A 113 10.21 0.20 -3.37
C ILE A 113 11.68 0.05 -3.76
N ASP A 114 12.16 0.87 -4.70
CA ASP A 114 13.55 0.82 -5.17
C ASP A 114 14.54 1.23 -4.07
N LEU A 115 14.23 2.31 -3.35
CA LEU A 115 15.01 2.76 -2.20
C LEU A 115 15.07 1.67 -1.11
N ARG A 116 13.92 1.06 -0.77
CA ARG A 116 13.88 -0.07 0.19
C ARG A 116 14.72 -1.25 -0.27
N ASN A 117 14.66 -1.62 -1.54
CA ASN A 117 15.47 -2.72 -2.08
C ASN A 117 16.95 -2.37 -2.03
N SER A 118 17.34 -1.15 -2.40
CA SER A 118 18.72 -0.68 -2.30
C SER A 118 19.24 -0.79 -0.87
N MET A 119 18.51 -0.27 0.12
CA MET A 119 18.88 -0.36 1.53
C MET A 119 19.01 -1.81 2.01
N ALA A 120 18.07 -2.69 1.63
CA ALA A 120 18.12 -4.11 2.00
C ALA A 120 19.34 -4.84 1.41
N HIS A 121 19.89 -4.34 0.30
CA HIS A 121 21.11 -4.85 -0.33
C HIS A 121 22.38 -4.11 0.12
N GLY A 122 22.31 -3.26 1.13
CA GLY A 122 23.47 -2.53 1.67
C GLY A 122 23.89 -1.31 0.83
N GLY A 123 22.99 -0.78 0.01
CA GLY A 123 23.23 0.47 -0.72
C GLY A 123 23.30 1.69 0.20
N ASN A 124 24.15 2.65 -0.14
CA ASN A 124 24.35 3.90 0.62
C ASN A 124 23.46 5.05 0.14
N GLN A 125 22.30 4.76 -0.46
CA GLN A 125 21.39 5.81 -0.92
C GLN A 125 20.71 6.45 0.29
N SER A 126 21.16 7.64 0.68
CA SER A 126 20.49 8.38 1.77
C SER A 126 19.15 8.92 1.27
N ALA A 127 18.08 8.66 2.00
CA ALA A 127 16.77 9.20 1.69
C ALA A 127 16.56 10.53 2.41
N SER A 128 16.30 11.60 1.66
CA SER A 128 15.86 12.86 2.28
C SER A 128 14.50 12.66 2.97
N TYR A 129 14.39 13.07 4.23
CA TYR A 129 13.13 13.02 4.99
C TYR A 129 11.97 13.67 4.21
N ILE A 130 12.21 14.81 3.56
CA ILE A 130 11.20 15.54 2.79
C ILE A 130 10.67 14.67 1.64
N ILE A 131 11.58 14.03 0.90
CA ILE A 131 11.24 13.15 -0.23
C ILE A 131 10.47 11.92 0.27
N VAL A 132 10.91 11.30 1.36
CA VAL A 132 10.22 10.14 1.95
C VAL A 132 8.81 10.51 2.43
N LYS A 133 8.63 11.70 3.02
CA LYS A 133 7.33 12.22 3.45
C LYS A 133 6.40 12.47 2.27
N GLU A 134 6.90 13.03 1.19
CA GLU A 134 6.14 13.20 -0.06
C GLU A 134 5.71 11.84 -0.62
N HIS A 135 6.65 10.90 -0.74
CA HIS A 135 6.33 9.55 -1.21
C HIS A 135 5.29 8.85 -0.32
N TYR A 136 5.38 9.03 1.00
CA TYR A 136 4.37 8.52 1.93
C TYR A 136 2.99 9.10 1.68
N ASN A 137 2.86 10.41 1.50
CA ASN A 137 1.58 11.05 1.19
C ASN A 137 0.97 10.52 -0.12
N ASN A 138 1.80 10.35 -1.15
CA ASN A 138 1.39 9.76 -2.41
C ASN A 138 0.94 8.28 -2.24
N VAL A 139 1.65 7.50 -1.42
CA VAL A 139 1.24 6.13 -1.07
C VAL A 139 -0.09 6.11 -0.29
N LYS A 140 -0.34 7.06 0.62
CA LYS A 140 -1.64 7.18 1.30
C LYS A 140 -2.76 7.47 0.32
N SER A 141 -2.54 8.34 -0.66
CA SER A 141 -3.51 8.63 -1.72
C SER A 141 -3.84 7.37 -2.52
N ILE A 142 -2.82 6.60 -2.93
CA ILE A 142 -3.00 5.29 -3.58
C ILE A 142 -3.84 4.35 -2.71
N ILE A 143 -3.53 4.23 -1.42
CA ILE A 143 -4.31 3.42 -0.47
C ILE A 143 -5.77 3.88 -0.40
N GLY A 144 -6.03 5.19 -0.38
CA GLY A 144 -7.37 5.78 -0.42
C GLY A 144 -8.17 5.33 -1.63
N ARG A 145 -7.55 5.32 -2.82
CA ARG A 145 -8.17 4.86 -4.07
C ARG A 145 -8.47 3.36 -4.03
N LEU A 146 -7.51 2.54 -3.59
CA LEU A 146 -7.70 1.09 -3.48
C LEU A 146 -8.83 0.74 -2.52
N LYS A 147 -8.93 1.44 -1.38
CA LYS A 147 -10.05 1.31 -0.44
C LYS A 147 -11.39 1.60 -1.12
N ALA A 148 -11.47 2.67 -1.92
CA ALA A 148 -12.71 3.06 -2.60
C ALA A 148 -13.14 2.00 -3.62
N ILE A 149 -12.22 1.56 -4.48
CA ILE A 149 -12.46 0.55 -5.53
C ILE A 149 -12.94 -0.76 -4.90
N ILE A 150 -12.17 -1.33 -3.98
CA ILE A 150 -12.44 -2.66 -3.43
C ILE A 150 -13.75 -2.67 -2.61
N ARG A 151 -14.05 -1.58 -1.87
CA ARG A 151 -15.31 -1.48 -1.12
C ARG A 151 -16.53 -1.35 -2.02
N LYS A 152 -16.45 -0.53 -3.06
CA LYS A 152 -17.51 -0.39 -4.06
C LYS A 152 -17.86 -1.77 -4.63
N ARG A 153 -16.85 -2.57 -4.96
CA ARG A 153 -16.98 -3.92 -5.53
C ARG A 153 -17.52 -4.91 -4.52
N GLY A 154 -17.03 -4.90 -3.27
CA GLY A 154 -17.58 -5.73 -2.19
C GLY A 154 -19.05 -5.44 -1.88
N ARG A 155 -19.50 -4.18 -1.98
CA ARG A 155 -20.93 -3.84 -1.87
C ARG A 155 -21.75 -4.39 -3.06
N GLN A 156 -21.25 -4.24 -4.28
CA GLN A 156 -21.90 -4.77 -5.49
C GLN A 156 -22.04 -6.30 -5.45
N ALA A 157 -21.00 -7.01 -5.00
CA ALA A 157 -21.01 -8.46 -4.86
C ALA A 157 -22.07 -8.96 -3.85
N ARG A 158 -22.18 -8.29 -2.70
CA ARG A 158 -23.22 -8.60 -1.69
C ARG A 158 -24.63 -8.31 -2.19
N ALA A 159 -24.84 -7.18 -2.86
CA ALA A 159 -26.16 -6.83 -3.40
C ALA A 159 -26.67 -7.86 -4.42
N ARG A 160 -25.79 -8.38 -5.30
CA ARG A 160 -26.12 -9.43 -6.28
C ARG A 160 -26.49 -10.78 -5.67
N ARG A 161 -26.13 -11.04 -4.41
CA ARG A 161 -26.46 -12.30 -3.71
C ARG A 161 -27.76 -12.23 -2.94
N ALA A 162 -28.23 -11.02 -2.62
CA ALA A 162 -29.46 -10.79 -1.89
C ALA A 162 -30.68 -10.59 -2.81
N ALA A 163 -30.45 -10.46 -4.11
CA ALA A 163 -31.46 -10.43 -5.17
C ALA A 163 -31.61 -11.82 -5.78
#